data_AF-A0A1J3D5T2-F1
#
_entry.id   AF-A0A1J3D5T2-F1
#
_cell.length_a   1.000
_cell.length_b   1.000
_cell.length_c   1.000
_cell.angle_alpha   90.00
_cell.angle_beta   90.00
_cell.angle_gamma   90.00
#
_symmetry.space_group_name_H-M   'P 1'
#
loop_
_entity.id
_entity.type
_entity.pdbx_description
1 polymer ?
#
loop_
_entity_poly.entity_id
_entity_poly.type
_entity_poly.pdbx_seq_one_letter_code
_entity_poly.pdbx_strand_id
1 'polypeptide(L)' 'SDGYLNREEYHLTPENGELRSKTMVLNGKPLKPTETGDIPSLEPVIRGVKSPVYVLPLSMAFIVLPNFDASACS' A
#
# COMPACT_ATOMS: atom_id res chain seq x y z
N SER A 1 17.37 -9.24 -17.86
CA SER A 1 17.55 -9.01 -16.41
C SER A 1 16.28 -8.43 -15.85
N ASP A 2 15.46 -9.23 -15.18
CA ASP A 2 14.16 -8.84 -14.62
C ASP A 2 14.31 -7.99 -13.34
N GLY A 3 15.44 -7.29 -13.20
CA GLY A 3 15.85 -6.53 -12.02
C GLY A 3 15.32 -5.09 -11.99
N TYR A 4 14.49 -4.68 -12.96
CA TYR A 4 13.97 -3.31 -13.07
C TYR A 4 12.44 -3.21 -12.97
N LEU A 5 11.72 -4.34 -12.90
CA LEU A 5 10.27 -4.31 -12.73
C LEU A 5 9.94 -4.27 -11.24
N ASN A 6 9.42 -3.12 -10.81
CA ASN A 6 8.94 -2.90 -9.46
C ASN A 6 7.41 -2.85 -9.44
N ARG A 7 6.86 -3.20 -8.28
CA ARG A 7 5.47 -2.96 -7.91
C ARG A 7 5.42 -2.06 -6.69
N GLU A 8 4.30 -1.37 -6.54
CA GLU A 8 4.00 -0.55 -5.39
C GLU A 8 3.02 -1.29 -4.49
N GLU A 9 3.31 -1.34 -3.20
CA GLU A 9 2.45 -1.97 -2.21
C GLU A 9 1.96 -0.95 -1.18
N TYR A 10 0.66 -0.97 -0.92
CA TYR A 10 -0.03 -0.13 0.04
C TYR A 10 -0.72 -1.02 1.07
N HIS A 11 0.00 -1.36 2.15
CA HIS A 11 -0.51 -2.21 3.21
C HIS A 11 -1.24 -1.38 4.25
N LEU A 12 -2.48 -1.76 4.55
CA LEU A 12 -3.37 -1.07 5.47
C LEU A 12 -3.68 -1.97 6.66
N THR A 13 -3.34 -1.47 7.85
CA THR A 13 -3.60 -2.13 9.13
C THR A 13 -4.38 -1.21 10.06
N PRO A 14 -5.23 -1.74 10.95
CA PRO A 14 -5.78 -0.93 12.03
C PRO A 14 -4.67 -0.37 12.93
N GLU A 15 -4.86 0.86 13.44
CA GLU A 15 -3.95 1.43 14.44
C GLU A 15 -3.88 0.51 15.67
N ASN A 16 -2.66 0.19 16.12
CA ASN A 16 -2.38 -0.70 17.25
C ASN A 16 -2.99 -2.12 17.14
N GLY A 17 -3.37 -2.56 15.94
CA GLY A 17 -4.02 -3.88 15.76
C GLY A 17 -5.49 -3.91 16.16
N GLU A 18 -6.09 -2.78 16.54
CA GLU A 18 -7.48 -2.72 16.99
C GLU A 18 -8.44 -2.60 15.80
N LEU A 19 -9.13 -3.68 15.45
CA LEU A 19 -10.06 -3.73 14.31
C LEU A 19 -11.13 -2.63 14.28
N ARG A 20 -11.51 -2.09 15.45
CA ARG A 20 -12.52 -1.02 15.58
C ARG A 20 -11.89 0.37 15.63
N SER A 21 -10.58 0.48 15.50
CA SER A 21 -9.89 1.77 15.39
C SER A 21 -10.48 2.56 14.22
N LYS A 22 -10.65 3.85 14.45
CA LYS A 22 -11.09 4.81 13.43
C LYS A 22 -9.91 5.32 12.59
N THR A 23 -8.69 4.90 12.92
CA THR A 23 -7.48 5.30 12.22
C THR A 23 -6.89 4.09 11.50
N MET A 24 -6.69 4.26 10.21
CA MET A 24 -5.99 3.31 9.36
C MET A 24 -4.50 3.68 9.31
N VAL A 25 -3.63 2.68 9.26
CA VAL A 25 -2.18 2.84 9.16
C VAL A 25 -1.73 2.29 7.82
N LEU A 26 -1.15 3.16 6.98
CA LEU A 26 -0.58 2.82 5.67
C LEU A 26 0.92 2.59 5.82
N ASN A 27 1.39 1.38 5.53
CA ASN A 27 2.82 1.04 5.54
C ASN A 27 3.54 1.49 6.84
N GLY A 28 2.85 1.39 7.98
CA GLY A 28 3.35 1.82 9.30
C GLY A 28 3.11 3.29 9.66
N LYS A 29 2.51 4.10 8.77
CA LYS A 29 2.20 5.51 8.99
C LYS A 29 0.68 5.73 9.14
N PRO A 30 0.20 6.29 10.28
CA PRO A 30 -1.22 6.61 10.44
C PRO A 30 -1.70 7.60 9.37
N LEU A 31 -2.81 7.28 8.73
CA LEU A 31 -3.50 8.18 7.81
C LEU A 31 -4.33 9.16 8.62
N LYS A 32 -3.82 10.38 8.73
CA LYS A 32 -4.49 11.52 9.39
C LYS A 32 -4.44 12.70 8.42
N PRO A 33 -5.53 13.46 8.28
CA PRO A 33 -5.48 14.72 7.55
C PRO A 33 -4.38 15.62 8.11
N THR A 34 -3.83 16.49 7.28
CA THR A 34 -2.89 17.53 7.73
C THR A 34 -3.58 18.49 8.70
N GLU A 35 -2.84 19.39 9.34
CA GLU A 35 -3.42 20.43 10.20
C GLU A 35 -4.44 21.31 9.47
N THR A 36 -4.28 21.46 8.14
CA THR A 36 -5.20 22.18 7.24
C THR A 36 -6.35 21.31 6.71
N GLY A 37 -6.39 20.02 7.04
CA GLY A 37 -7.41 19.07 6.60
C GLY A 37 -7.15 18.42 5.23
N ASP A 38 -5.95 18.60 4.67
CA ASP A 38 -5.59 18.01 3.39
C ASP A 38 -5.38 16.49 3.50
N ILE A 39 -5.57 15.78 2.39
CA ILE A 39 -5.30 14.35 2.29
C ILE A 39 -3.77 14.14 2.43
N PRO A 40 -3.30 13.29 3.37
CA PRO A 40 -1.88 13.03 3.51
C PRO A 40 -1.32 12.29 2.30
N SER A 41 -0.01 12.40 2.06
CA SER A 41 0.65 11.61 1.02
C SER A 41 0.48 10.11 1.29
N LEU A 42 0.10 9.36 0.26
CA LEU A 42 -0.05 7.92 0.31
C LEU A 42 1.21 7.28 -0.28
N GLU A 43 2.19 7.01 0.58
CA GLU A 43 3.49 6.51 0.14
C GLU A 43 3.51 4.98 0.01
N PRO A 44 3.89 4.44 -1.15
CA PRO A 44 4.02 3.00 -1.34
C PRO A 44 5.29 2.42 -0.70
N VAL A 45 5.30 1.12 -0.51
CA VAL A 45 6.54 0.33 -0.41
C VAL A 45 6.85 -0.24 -1.78
N ILE A 46 8.05 0.04 -2.29
CA ILE A 46 8.51 -0.49 -3.57
C ILE A 46 9.09 -1.89 -3.37
N ARG A 47 8.61 -2.85 -4.15
CA ARG A 47 9.09 -4.24 -4.13
C ARG A 47 9.35 -4.74 -5.55
N GLY A 48 10.34 -5.61 -5.72
CA GLY A 48 10.54 -6.29 -7.00
C GLY A 48 9.35 -7.18 -7.32
N VAL A 49 8.89 -7.20 -8.58
CA VAL A 49 7.67 -7.92 -8.99
C VAL A 49 7.70 -9.42 -8.68
N LYS A 50 8.88 -10.04 -8.61
CA LYS A 50 9.06 -11.47 -8.31
C LYS A 50 9.11 -11.80 -6.82
N SER A 51 9.24 -10.80 -5.95
CA SER A 51 9.25 -11.02 -4.51
C SER A 51 7.87 -11.45 -4.02
N PRO A 52 7.74 -12.32 -3.01
CA PRO A 52 6.43 -12.63 -2.43
C PRO A 52 5.72 -11.38 -1.91
N VAL A 53 4.39 -11.37 -1.98
CA VAL A 53 3.54 -10.37 -1.30
C VAL A 53 3.17 -10.97 0.05
N TYR A 54 3.49 -10.26 1.14
CA TYR A 54 3.13 -10.67 2.49
C TYR A 54 1.98 -9.79 2.99
N VAL A 55 0.83 -10.41 3.28
CA VAL A 55 -0.35 -9.73 3.82
C VAL A 55 -0.57 -10.23 5.25
N LEU A 56 -0.73 -9.31 6.19
CA LEU A 56 -0.96 -9.68 7.60
C LEU A 56 -2.40 -10.19 7.81
N PRO A 57 -2.64 -11.03 8.83
CA PRO A 57 -4.00 -11.38 9.21
C PRO A 57 -4.83 -10.14 9.52
N LEU A 58 -6.10 -10.14 9.12
CA LEU A 58 -7.05 -9.06 9.42
C LEU A 58 -6.61 -7.67 8.90
N SER A 59 -5.83 -7.66 7.81
CA SER A 59 -5.39 -6.45 7.12
C SER A 59 -5.79 -6.51 5.64
N MET A 60 -5.53 -5.43 4.91
CA MET A 60 -5.69 -5.40 3.46
C MET A 60 -4.48 -4.74 2.79
N ALA A 61 -4.27 -5.04 1.51
CA ALA A 61 -3.20 -4.42 0.73
C ALA A 61 -3.69 -4.11 -0.68
N PHE A 62 -3.30 -2.94 -1.20
CA PHE A 62 -3.41 -2.62 -2.62
C PHE A 62 -2.05 -2.80 -3.29
N ILE A 63 -2.04 -3.46 -4.44
CA ILE A 63 -0.82 -3.74 -5.20
C ILE A 63 -0.97 -3.11 -6.57
N VAL A 64 -0.12 -2.14 -6.88
CA VAL A 64 -0.07 -1.50 -8.19
C VAL A 64 1.11 -2.09 -8.95
N LEU A 65 0.86 -2.49 -10.20
CA LEU A 65 1.88 -2.95 -11.14
C LEU A 65 2.03 -1.87 -12.23
N PRO A 66 2.91 -0.87 -12.06
CA PRO A 66 2.92 0.32 -12.93
C PRO A 66 3.28 0.00 -14.39
N ASN A 67 4.00 -1.09 -14.61
CA ASN A 67 4.50 -1.51 -15.92
C ASN A 67 3.78 -2.78 -16.43
N PHE A 68 2.56 -3.04 -15.95
CA PHE A 68 1.79 -4.20 -16.39
C PHE A 68 1.09 -3.90 -17.72
N ASP A 69 1.52 -4.62 -18.76
CA ASP A 69 0.88 -4.55 -20.07
C ASP A 69 -0.39 -5.41 -20.06
N ALA A 70 -1.52 -4.76 -19.81
CA ALA A 70 -2.85 -5.35 -19.90
C ALA A 70 -3.62 -4.67 -21.03
N SER A 71 -3.92 -5.42 -22.10
CA SER A 71 -4.63 -4.91 -23.28
C SER A 71 -6.01 -4.32 -22.99
N ALA A 72 -6.64 -4.70 -21.87
CA ALA A 72 -7.93 -4.15 -21.44
C ALA A 72 -7.81 -2.81 -20.66
N CYS A 73 -6.59 -2.38 -20.31
CA CYS A 73 -6.31 -1.22 -19.46
C CYS A 73 -5.57 -0.09 -20.18
N SER A 74 -5.55 -0.10 -21.52
CA SER A 74 -4.94 0.91 -22.41
C SER A 74 -5.88 2.05 -22.78
#